data_AF-D7MHL2-F1
#
_entry.id   AF-D7MHL2-F1
#
_cell.length_a   1.000
_cell.length_b   1.000
_cell.length_c   1.000
_cell.angle_alpha   90.00
_cell.angle_beta   90.00
_cell.angle_gamma   90.00
#
_symmetry.space_group_name_H-M   'P 1'
#
loop_
_entity.id
_entity.type
_entity.pdbx_description
1 polymer ?
#
loop_
_entity_poly.entity_id
_entity_poly.type
_entity_poly.pdbx_seq_one_letter_code
_entity_poly.pdbx_strand_id
1 'polypeptide(L)'
;MRFLFPTRLINNSSLGLLRSPRTAAPIRSLWFRSKSPVFRSATSPIMAAAAFSSSLSIPPNSEDALPGKLWIKFNRECLFSIYSPFAVCLAAGNLKIDTFRQYIAQDVHFLKAFAHAYELAAECADDDDDKLAISDLRKSVMEELKMHNSFVQDWDLDINKEVSVNSATLRYTEFLLATASGKVEGCKAPGMLDTPFEKTKVAAYTLGAVTPCMRLYAFLGKEFGALLDLSDVTHPYKKWIDNYSSDAFQASAKQTEDLLEKLSVSMTGEELDIIEKLYQQAMKLEVEFFHAQPLVQPTIVPLVKNRSKDDLVIFSDFDLTCTVVDSSAILAEIAIVTAPKDEQSRSGQQIQRMLSSDLKNTWNLLSKQYTEHYEECIENILNKEKADKFDYEGLCKALEQLSDFEKEANNRVIESGVLKGLNLEDIKRAGERLILQDGCINVFQKILKTENLNAELHVLSYCWCGDLIRAAFCAGGVDAVEVHANEFTFEESISTGEIERKVESPINKAQQFKSILQNRKDENKKKSFLSVYIGDSVGDLLCLLEADIGIVVSSSSSLRRVGSHFGVSFVPLFSGIVQKQKQHTEEESSSTWKGLSGTLYTVSSWAEIHSFALGWE
;
A
#
# COMPACT_ATOMS: atom_id res chain seq x y z
N MET A 1 29.14 7.33 -24.82
CA MET A 1 28.68 6.54 -25.99
C MET A 1 27.35 7.12 -26.46
N ARG A 2 27.31 7.65 -27.69
CA ARG A 2 26.11 8.23 -28.31
C ARG A 2 25.37 7.10 -29.03
N PHE A 3 24.15 6.74 -28.60
CA PHE A 3 23.23 6.03 -29.50
C PHE A 3 21.81 6.60 -29.46
N LEU A 4 21.36 6.84 -30.68
CA LEU A 4 20.20 7.56 -31.17
C LEU A 4 18.96 6.66 -31.08
N PHE A 5 17.80 7.22 -30.73
CA PHE A 5 16.51 6.65 -31.17
C PHE A 5 15.92 7.69 -32.13
N PRO A 6 15.48 7.34 -33.34
CA PRO A 6 14.87 8.31 -34.25
C PRO A 6 13.44 8.64 -33.81
N THR A 7 13.17 9.93 -33.56
CA THR A 7 11.83 10.50 -33.49
C THR A 7 11.28 10.72 -34.90
N ARG A 8 10.01 10.38 -35.16
CA ARG A 8 9.07 10.90 -36.20
C ARG A 8 7.79 10.05 -36.13
N LEU A 9 6.55 10.49 -36.40
CA LEU A 9 5.86 11.78 -36.64
C LEU A 9 4.39 11.37 -36.87
N ILE A 10 3.41 11.93 -36.17
CA ILE A 10 2.05 12.09 -36.73
C ILE A 10 1.56 13.50 -36.39
N ASN A 11 1.79 14.41 -37.33
CA ASN A 11 1.05 15.65 -37.46
C ASN A 11 -0.09 15.37 -38.44
N ASN A 12 -1.33 15.71 -38.09
CA ASN A 12 -2.35 15.98 -39.09
C ASN A 12 -3.08 17.27 -38.71
N SER A 13 -2.86 18.28 -39.55
CA SER A 13 -3.59 19.54 -39.59
C SER A 13 -4.18 19.70 -40.99
N SER A 14 -5.49 19.90 -41.08
CA SER A 14 -6.10 20.62 -42.20
C SER A 14 -7.37 21.34 -41.73
N LEU A 15 -7.31 22.66 -41.87
CA LEU A 15 -8.29 23.69 -41.50
C LEU A 15 -9.57 23.69 -42.35
N GLY A 16 -10.64 24.27 -41.77
CA GLY A 16 -11.76 24.84 -42.52
C GLY A 16 -12.71 25.67 -41.63
N LEU A 17 -12.48 26.98 -41.55
CA LEU A 17 -13.31 28.00 -40.87
C LEU A 17 -14.72 28.10 -41.47
N LEU A 18 -15.74 28.43 -40.65
CA LEU A 18 -16.46 29.73 -40.67
C LEU A 18 -17.73 29.76 -39.78
N ARG A 19 -17.77 30.81 -38.93
CA ARG A 19 -18.93 31.63 -38.50
C ARG A 19 -20.06 31.05 -37.64
N SER A 20 -20.14 31.61 -36.43
CA SER A 20 -21.37 31.85 -35.64
C SER A 20 -22.22 32.96 -36.31
N PRO A 21 -23.52 33.14 -35.93
CA PRO A 21 -23.87 33.82 -34.68
C PRO A 21 -25.17 33.36 -33.96
N ARG A 22 -25.25 33.63 -32.64
CA ARG A 22 -26.38 34.16 -31.81
C ARG A 22 -27.78 33.48 -31.94
N THR A 23 -28.56 33.15 -30.90
CA THR A 23 -28.91 33.84 -29.64
C THR A 23 -29.96 33.03 -28.85
N ALA A 24 -30.11 33.34 -27.55
CA ALA A 24 -31.33 33.24 -26.69
C ALA A 24 -31.56 32.00 -25.79
N ALA A 25 -31.09 32.11 -24.53
CA ALA A 25 -31.84 32.23 -23.25
C ALA A 25 -33.09 31.34 -22.92
N PRO A 26 -33.38 31.13 -21.61
CA PRO A 26 -33.75 29.82 -21.03
C PRO A 26 -35.22 29.71 -20.58
N ILE A 27 -35.69 28.49 -20.30
CA ILE A 27 -36.96 28.25 -19.60
C ILE A 27 -36.79 27.27 -18.42
N ARG A 28 -37.42 27.68 -17.32
CA ARG A 28 -37.45 27.12 -15.98
C ARG A 28 -38.20 25.78 -15.85
N SER A 29 -37.73 25.03 -14.85
CA SER A 29 -38.41 24.06 -13.98
C SER A 29 -39.94 24.06 -13.93
N LEU A 30 -40.54 22.87 -13.83
CA LEU A 30 -41.80 22.65 -13.10
C LEU A 30 -41.85 21.24 -12.48
N TRP A 31 -42.06 21.25 -11.18
CA TRP A 31 -42.33 20.11 -10.31
C TRP A 31 -43.70 19.50 -10.60
N PHE A 32 -43.83 18.18 -10.44
CA PHE A 32 -45.10 17.57 -10.02
C PHE A 32 -44.89 16.56 -8.89
N ARG A 33 -45.76 16.71 -7.90
CA ARG A 33 -45.84 16.04 -6.61
C ARG A 33 -47.02 15.07 -6.70
N SER A 34 -46.87 13.80 -6.35
CA SER A 34 -48.03 12.95 -6.00
C SER A 34 -47.77 12.16 -4.72
N LYS A 35 -48.87 11.83 -4.05
CA LYS A 35 -49.05 11.65 -2.61
C LYS A 35 -48.63 10.27 -2.06
N SER A 36 -48.35 10.29 -0.77
CA SER A 36 -48.09 9.25 0.23
C SER A 36 -49.14 8.10 0.30
N PRO A 37 -48.93 7.00 1.08
CA PRO A 37 -48.98 7.06 2.55
C PRO A 37 -47.94 6.21 3.33
N VAL A 38 -47.37 6.88 4.35
CA VAL A 38 -47.10 6.49 5.74
C VAL A 38 -47.17 5.00 6.12
N PHE A 39 -46.04 4.46 6.61
CA PHE A 39 -45.98 3.67 7.85
C PHE A 39 -44.68 3.98 8.61
N ARG A 40 -44.79 4.19 9.92
CA ARG A 40 -43.71 4.55 10.86
C ARG A 40 -42.89 3.33 11.23
N SER A 41 -41.57 3.49 11.32
CA SER A 41 -40.69 2.74 12.23
C SER A 41 -39.49 3.60 12.58
N ALA A 42 -39.15 3.64 13.87
CA ALA A 42 -38.18 4.53 14.47
C ALA A 42 -36.75 3.96 14.38
N THR A 43 -35.80 4.78 13.92
CA THR A 43 -34.37 4.55 14.11
C THR A 43 -33.69 5.90 14.33
N SER A 44 -33.16 6.11 15.54
CA SER A 44 -32.30 7.24 15.89
C SER A 44 -30.95 7.13 15.15
N PRO A 45 -30.33 8.25 14.73
CA PRO A 45 -29.07 8.22 14.00
C PRO A 45 -27.88 8.02 14.95
N ILE A 46 -27.04 7.05 14.61
CA ILE A 46 -25.68 6.88 15.15
C ILE A 46 -24.82 7.94 14.44
N MET A 47 -24.27 8.90 15.20
CA MET A 47 -23.23 9.80 14.70
C MET A 47 -21.94 9.00 14.54
N ALA A 48 -21.64 8.61 13.30
CA ALA A 48 -20.33 8.14 12.90
C ALA A 48 -19.37 9.34 12.79
N ALA A 49 -18.18 9.15 13.35
CA ALA A 49 -17.06 10.08 13.30
C ALA A 49 -16.75 10.47 11.85
N ALA A 50 -16.70 11.78 11.60
CA ALA A 50 -16.27 12.34 10.33
C ALA A 50 -14.75 12.17 10.20
N ALA A 51 -14.32 11.02 9.68
CA ALA A 51 -12.99 10.86 9.10
C ALA A 51 -13.00 11.58 7.75
N PHE A 52 -12.50 12.81 7.73
CA PHE A 52 -12.24 13.55 6.50
C PHE A 52 -11.06 12.90 5.77
N SER A 53 -11.38 11.94 4.90
CA SER A 53 -10.53 11.52 3.79
C SER A 53 -10.29 12.74 2.89
N SER A 54 -9.11 13.34 2.98
CA SER A 54 -8.62 14.28 1.97
C SER A 54 -8.18 13.48 0.74
N SER A 55 -9.14 12.93 0.01
CA SER A 55 -8.93 12.39 -1.32
C SER A 55 -8.78 13.55 -2.29
N LEU A 56 -7.63 13.62 -2.97
CA LEU A 56 -7.46 14.39 -4.20
C LEU A 56 -8.70 14.19 -5.08
N SER A 57 -9.27 15.28 -5.57
CA SER A 57 -10.45 15.27 -6.42
C SER A 57 -10.18 14.53 -7.73
N ILE A 58 -10.58 13.26 -7.80
CA ILE A 58 -10.58 12.38 -8.97
C ILE A 58 -11.95 12.50 -9.66
N PRO A 59 -12.03 12.65 -10.99
CA PRO A 59 -13.31 12.70 -11.72
C PRO A 59 -14.08 11.36 -11.60
N PRO A 60 -15.42 11.37 -11.70
CA PRO A 60 -16.23 10.21 -11.37
C PRO A 60 -16.04 9.04 -12.35
N ASN A 61 -15.66 7.90 -11.75
CA ASN A 61 -15.88 6.50 -12.11
C ASN A 61 -15.07 5.85 -13.24
N SER A 62 -13.77 5.68 -13.00
CA SER A 62 -12.97 4.56 -13.57
C SER A 62 -12.83 3.37 -12.60
N GLU A 63 -13.04 3.59 -11.29
CA GLU A 63 -12.89 2.57 -10.24
C GLU A 63 -14.09 1.61 -10.10
N ASP A 64 -15.26 2.00 -10.61
CA ASP A 64 -16.47 1.16 -10.57
C ASP A 64 -16.56 0.14 -11.71
N ALA A 65 -15.77 0.32 -12.78
CA ALA A 65 -15.69 -0.62 -13.90
C ALA A 65 -14.95 -1.91 -13.49
N LEU A 66 -15.24 -3.03 -14.16
CA LEU A 66 -14.64 -4.33 -13.86
C LEU A 66 -13.09 -4.28 -13.85
N PRO A 67 -12.40 -3.73 -14.88
CA PRO A 67 -10.94 -3.67 -14.87
C PRO A 67 -10.38 -2.85 -13.70
N GLY A 68 -11.05 -1.75 -13.33
CA GLY A 68 -10.66 -0.91 -12.20
C GLY A 68 -10.78 -1.65 -10.86
N LYS A 69 -11.89 -2.38 -10.65
CA LYS A 69 -12.09 -3.23 -9.48
C LYS A 69 -11.04 -4.34 -9.39
N LEU A 70 -10.72 -5.00 -10.51
CA LEU A 70 -9.70 -6.05 -10.57
C LEU A 70 -8.31 -5.49 -10.26
N TRP A 71 -7.96 -4.32 -10.81
CA TRP A 71 -6.70 -3.64 -10.52
C TRP A 71 -6.54 -3.33 -9.02
N ILE A 72 -7.57 -2.77 -8.39
CA ILE A 72 -7.56 -2.47 -6.94
C ILE A 72 -7.43 -3.77 -6.13
N LYS A 73 -8.18 -4.81 -6.50
CA LYS A 73 -8.19 -6.10 -5.80
C LYS A 73 -6.84 -6.83 -5.84
N PHE A 74 -6.12 -6.75 -6.97
CA PHE A 74 -4.82 -7.40 -7.18
C PHE A 74 -3.64 -6.40 -7.16
N ASN A 75 -3.82 -5.26 -6.48
CA ASN A 75 -2.77 -4.26 -6.35
C ASN A 75 -1.52 -4.80 -5.59
N ARG A 76 -1.69 -5.85 -4.78
CA ARG A 76 -0.57 -6.48 -4.07
C ARG A 76 0.47 -7.06 -5.04
N GLU A 77 0.06 -7.71 -6.11
CA GLU A 77 0.94 -8.22 -7.15
C GLU A 77 1.67 -7.07 -7.90
N CYS A 78 0.99 -5.94 -8.09
CA CYS A 78 1.63 -4.72 -8.62
C CYS A 78 2.77 -4.25 -7.70
N LEU A 79 2.52 -4.20 -6.39
CA LEU A 79 3.54 -3.82 -5.40
C LEU A 79 4.73 -4.80 -5.41
N PHE A 80 4.51 -6.10 -5.53
CA PHE A 80 5.61 -7.06 -5.67
C PHE A 80 6.43 -6.86 -6.95
N SER A 81 5.80 -6.41 -8.03
CA SER A 81 6.48 -6.13 -9.30
C SER A 81 7.35 -4.87 -9.20
N ILE A 82 6.80 -3.76 -8.70
CA ILE A 82 7.51 -2.47 -8.61
C ILE A 82 8.65 -2.51 -7.58
N TYR A 83 8.48 -3.23 -6.47
CA TYR A 83 9.52 -3.45 -5.46
C TYR A 83 10.46 -4.61 -5.80
N SER A 84 10.28 -5.27 -6.95
CA SER A 84 11.23 -6.30 -7.38
C SER A 84 12.63 -5.68 -7.52
N PRO A 85 13.69 -6.43 -7.20
CA PRO A 85 15.03 -5.84 -7.25
C PRO A 85 15.44 -5.44 -8.68
N PHE A 86 14.89 -6.10 -9.70
CA PHE A 86 15.02 -5.69 -11.10
C PHE A 86 14.40 -4.31 -11.35
N ALA A 87 13.14 -4.12 -10.98
CA ALA A 87 12.41 -2.86 -11.18
C ALA A 87 13.08 -1.70 -10.44
N VAL A 88 13.49 -1.91 -9.19
CA VAL A 88 14.21 -0.91 -8.39
C VAL A 88 15.54 -0.51 -9.04
N CYS A 89 16.33 -1.47 -9.53
CA CYS A 89 17.59 -1.16 -10.23
C CYS A 89 17.36 -0.46 -11.59
N LEU A 90 16.30 -0.82 -12.30
CA LEU A 90 15.93 -0.20 -13.57
C LEU A 90 15.53 1.27 -13.35
N ALA A 91 14.67 1.53 -12.38
CA ALA A 91 14.25 2.87 -11.98
C ALA A 91 15.41 3.71 -11.42
N ALA A 92 16.37 3.09 -10.74
CA ALA A 92 17.56 3.76 -10.22
C ALA A 92 18.60 4.09 -11.31
N GLY A 93 18.49 3.45 -12.49
CA GLY A 93 19.42 3.64 -13.59
C GLY A 93 20.75 2.89 -13.45
N ASN A 94 20.88 2.01 -12.46
CA ASN A 94 22.09 1.23 -12.20
C ASN A 94 21.92 -0.29 -12.40
N LEU A 95 20.80 -0.72 -12.99
CA LEU A 95 20.67 -2.07 -13.53
C LEU A 95 21.83 -2.35 -14.50
N LYS A 96 22.48 -3.51 -14.39
CA LYS A 96 23.52 -3.90 -15.35
C LYS A 96 22.90 -4.14 -16.73
N ILE A 97 23.54 -3.61 -17.76
CA ILE A 97 23.00 -3.63 -19.14
C ILE A 97 22.74 -5.05 -19.64
N ASP A 98 23.55 -6.04 -19.25
CA ASP A 98 23.37 -7.43 -19.69
C ASP A 98 22.10 -8.07 -19.11
N THR A 99 21.73 -7.73 -17.87
CA THR A 99 20.43 -8.12 -17.29
C THR A 99 19.28 -7.49 -18.09
N PHE A 100 19.38 -6.20 -18.43
CA PHE A 100 18.37 -5.53 -19.24
C PHE A 100 18.23 -6.17 -20.64
N ARG A 101 19.35 -6.54 -21.27
CA ARG A 101 19.36 -7.23 -22.56
C ARG A 101 18.65 -8.58 -22.50
N GLN A 102 18.91 -9.36 -21.45
CA GLN A 102 18.25 -10.65 -21.24
C GLN A 102 16.74 -10.48 -21.00
N TYR A 103 16.35 -9.47 -20.23
CA TYR A 103 14.95 -9.10 -20.06
C TYR A 103 14.27 -8.79 -21.41
N ILE A 104 14.85 -7.92 -22.24
CA ILE A 104 14.32 -7.61 -23.58
C ILE A 104 14.29 -8.85 -24.49
N ALA A 105 15.28 -9.74 -24.40
CA ALA A 105 15.29 -10.97 -25.16
C ALA A 105 14.12 -11.90 -24.78
N GLN A 106 13.76 -11.98 -23.49
CA GLN A 106 12.57 -12.70 -23.06
C GLN A 106 11.28 -11.99 -23.48
N ASP A 107 11.26 -10.66 -23.44
CA ASP A 107 10.10 -9.84 -23.82
C ASP A 107 9.73 -9.97 -25.30
N VAL A 108 10.70 -10.23 -26.18
CA VAL A 108 10.43 -10.59 -27.59
C VAL A 108 9.53 -11.82 -27.73
N HIS A 109 9.67 -12.81 -26.84
CA HIS A 109 8.78 -13.99 -26.82
C HIS A 109 7.38 -13.62 -26.31
N PHE A 110 7.29 -12.72 -25.33
CA PHE A 110 6.04 -12.15 -24.84
C PHE A 110 5.27 -11.43 -25.93
N LEU A 111 5.88 -10.45 -26.59
CA LEU A 111 5.22 -9.65 -27.63
C LEU A 111 4.71 -10.52 -28.79
N LYS A 112 5.43 -11.59 -29.15
CA LYS A 112 4.96 -12.59 -30.14
C LYS A 112 3.69 -13.31 -29.67
N ALA A 113 3.66 -13.75 -28.41
CA ALA A 113 2.49 -14.41 -27.83
C ALA A 113 1.29 -13.45 -27.71
N PHE A 114 1.52 -12.20 -27.29
CA PHE A 114 0.49 -11.17 -27.21
C PHE A 114 -0.09 -10.81 -28.57
N ALA A 115 0.75 -10.65 -29.60
CA ALA A 115 0.28 -10.40 -30.95
C ALA A 115 -0.60 -11.53 -31.50
N HIS A 116 -0.28 -12.79 -31.18
CA HIS A 116 -1.09 -13.95 -31.56
C HIS A 116 -2.36 -14.05 -30.71
N ALA A 117 -2.30 -13.74 -29.42
CA ALA A 117 -3.49 -13.71 -28.56
C ALA A 117 -4.51 -12.66 -29.03
N TYR A 118 -4.05 -11.45 -29.40
CA TYR A 118 -4.93 -10.45 -29.98
C TYR A 118 -5.50 -10.86 -31.34
N GLU A 119 -4.74 -11.58 -32.17
CA GLU A 119 -5.24 -12.14 -33.44
C GLU A 119 -6.41 -13.10 -33.20
N LEU A 120 -6.22 -14.07 -32.30
CA LEU A 120 -7.27 -15.03 -31.92
C LEU A 120 -8.47 -14.34 -31.26
N ALA A 121 -8.24 -13.32 -30.43
CA ALA A 121 -9.31 -12.53 -29.82
C ALA A 121 -10.12 -11.76 -30.87
N ALA A 122 -9.47 -11.15 -31.87
CA ALA A 122 -10.15 -10.47 -32.96
C ALA A 122 -10.96 -11.43 -33.83
N GLU A 123 -10.46 -12.64 -34.10
CA GLU A 123 -11.23 -13.69 -34.80
C GLU A 123 -12.46 -14.15 -34.01
N CYS A 124 -12.42 -14.00 -32.69
CA CYS A 124 -13.48 -14.40 -31.77
C CYS A 124 -14.50 -13.30 -31.46
N ALA A 125 -14.18 -12.03 -31.69
CA ALA A 125 -15.14 -10.94 -31.51
C ALA A 125 -16.25 -10.98 -32.57
N ASP A 126 -17.49 -10.69 -32.20
CA ASP A 126 -18.62 -10.67 -33.15
C ASP A 126 -18.76 -9.33 -33.87
N ASP A 127 -18.72 -8.23 -33.11
CA ASP A 127 -18.86 -6.84 -33.56
C ASP A 127 -17.63 -6.36 -34.34
N ASP A 128 -17.83 -5.78 -35.53
CA ASP A 128 -16.73 -5.36 -36.40
C ASP A 128 -15.90 -4.21 -35.80
N ASP A 129 -16.53 -3.32 -35.02
CA ASP A 129 -15.81 -2.26 -34.30
C ASP A 129 -14.88 -2.85 -33.22
N ASP A 130 -15.32 -3.89 -32.51
CA ASP A 130 -14.49 -4.60 -31.53
C ASP A 130 -13.33 -5.34 -32.20
N LYS A 131 -13.56 -5.99 -33.35
CA LYS A 131 -12.49 -6.62 -34.14
C LYS A 131 -11.43 -5.61 -34.56
N LEU A 132 -11.86 -4.45 -35.06
CA LEU A 132 -10.96 -3.37 -35.47
C LEU A 132 -10.15 -2.85 -34.29
N ALA A 133 -10.81 -2.59 -33.15
CA ALA A 133 -10.13 -2.10 -31.96
C ALA A 133 -9.10 -3.10 -31.41
N ILE A 134 -9.41 -4.40 -31.38
CA ILE A 134 -8.45 -5.46 -30.99
C ILE A 134 -7.31 -5.56 -32.01
N SER A 135 -7.61 -5.42 -33.30
CA SER A 135 -6.59 -5.44 -34.37
C SER A 135 -5.63 -4.26 -34.28
N ASP A 136 -6.11 -3.09 -33.86
CA ASP A 136 -5.28 -1.91 -33.62
C ASP A 136 -4.34 -2.13 -32.42
N LEU A 137 -4.81 -2.76 -31.32
CA LEU A 137 -3.95 -3.17 -30.21
C LEU A 137 -2.84 -4.14 -30.66
N ARG A 138 -3.19 -5.13 -31.49
CA ARG A 138 -2.21 -6.04 -32.09
C ARG A 138 -1.17 -5.28 -32.92
N LYS A 139 -1.60 -4.30 -33.71
CA LYS A 139 -0.70 -3.50 -34.54
C LYS A 139 0.33 -2.75 -33.69
N SER A 140 -0.08 -2.15 -32.56
CA SER A 140 0.82 -1.50 -31.62
C SER A 140 1.88 -2.46 -31.07
N VAL A 141 1.48 -3.66 -30.64
CA VAL A 141 2.42 -4.71 -30.19
C VAL A 141 3.40 -5.12 -31.29
N MET A 142 2.92 -5.26 -32.53
CA MET A 142 3.77 -5.60 -33.67
C MET A 142 4.76 -4.49 -34.04
N GLU A 143 4.41 -3.22 -33.80
CA GLU A 143 5.32 -2.08 -33.97
C GLU A 143 6.41 -2.09 -32.89
N GLU A 144 6.05 -2.36 -31.63
CA GLU A 144 7.01 -2.54 -30.53
C GLU A 144 7.97 -3.71 -30.77
N LEU A 145 7.45 -4.86 -31.22
CA LEU A 145 8.26 -6.03 -31.57
C LEU A 145 9.27 -5.72 -32.69
N LYS A 146 8.89 -4.91 -33.70
CA LYS A 146 9.82 -4.47 -34.75
C LYS A 146 10.94 -3.60 -34.16
N MET A 147 10.61 -2.72 -33.22
CA MET A 147 11.62 -1.92 -32.51
C MET A 147 12.56 -2.83 -31.72
N HIS A 148 12.05 -3.76 -30.92
CA HIS A 148 12.86 -4.69 -30.13
C HIS A 148 13.79 -5.55 -30.99
N ASN A 149 13.29 -6.09 -32.11
CA ASN A 149 14.13 -6.85 -33.05
C ASN A 149 15.27 -6.00 -33.64
N SER A 150 15.03 -4.72 -33.94
CA SER A 150 16.10 -3.84 -34.41
C SER A 150 17.18 -3.59 -33.33
N PHE A 151 16.79 -3.47 -32.06
CA PHE A 151 17.74 -3.33 -30.95
C PHE A 151 18.55 -4.59 -30.68
N VAL A 152 17.91 -5.76 -30.74
CA VAL A 152 18.57 -7.04 -30.53
C VAL A 152 19.57 -7.34 -31.65
N GLN A 153 19.27 -6.95 -32.90
CA GLN A 153 20.21 -7.08 -34.03
C GLN A 153 21.42 -6.15 -33.92
N ASP A 154 21.27 -4.97 -33.33
CA ASP A 154 22.34 -4.00 -33.12
C ASP A 154 23.23 -4.32 -31.91
N TRP A 155 22.79 -5.24 -31.04
CA TRP A 155 23.61 -5.75 -29.96
C TRP A 155 24.49 -6.89 -30.51
N ASP A 156 25.81 -6.79 -30.37
CA ASP A 156 26.82 -7.84 -30.65
C ASP A 156 26.63 -9.11 -29.76
N LEU A 157 25.40 -9.38 -29.31
CA LEU A 157 25.01 -10.69 -28.84
C LEU A 157 25.08 -11.60 -30.06
N ASP A 158 25.92 -12.62 -29.98
CA ASP A 158 25.99 -13.69 -30.96
C ASP A 158 24.59 -14.33 -31.07
N ILE A 159 23.78 -13.84 -32.02
CA ILE A 159 22.36 -14.17 -32.24
C ILE A 159 22.18 -15.68 -32.46
N ASN A 160 23.28 -16.40 -32.72
CA ASN A 160 23.32 -17.85 -32.84
C ASN A 160 23.26 -18.61 -31.51
N LYS A 161 23.39 -17.93 -30.36
CA LYS A 161 22.91 -18.45 -29.07
C LYS A 161 21.52 -17.89 -28.85
N GLU A 162 20.49 -18.60 -29.33
CA GLU A 162 19.12 -18.40 -28.86
C GLU A 162 19.16 -18.32 -27.32
N VAL A 163 18.78 -17.17 -26.76
CA VAL A 163 18.58 -17.07 -25.32
C VAL A 163 17.41 -18.00 -25.01
N SER A 164 17.69 -19.11 -24.31
CA SER A 164 16.66 -20.07 -23.96
C SER A 164 15.53 -19.37 -23.21
N VAL A 165 14.29 -19.59 -23.62
CA VAL A 165 13.11 -19.07 -22.93
C VAL A 165 13.12 -19.57 -21.49
N ASN A 166 13.07 -18.65 -20.54
CA ASN A 166 13.07 -19.01 -19.12
C ASN A 166 11.69 -19.57 -18.71
N SER A 167 11.63 -20.25 -17.55
CA SER A 167 10.40 -20.92 -17.12
C SER A 167 9.23 -19.95 -16.87
N ALA A 168 9.49 -18.72 -16.42
CA ALA A 168 8.43 -17.73 -16.16
C ALA A 168 7.82 -17.23 -17.48
N THR A 169 8.65 -16.89 -18.45
CA THR A 169 8.24 -16.50 -19.80
C THR A 169 7.45 -17.62 -20.49
N LEU A 170 7.91 -18.87 -20.38
CA LEU A 170 7.21 -20.02 -20.94
C LEU A 170 5.81 -20.18 -20.31
N ARG A 171 5.74 -20.22 -18.97
CA ARG A 171 4.47 -20.37 -18.23
C ARG A 171 3.46 -19.29 -18.62
N TYR A 172 3.89 -18.04 -18.74
CA TYR A 172 2.98 -16.96 -19.06
C TYR A 172 2.55 -17.00 -20.53
N THR A 173 3.48 -17.17 -21.47
CA THR A 173 3.11 -17.27 -22.89
C THR A 173 2.20 -18.47 -23.18
N GLU A 174 2.42 -19.62 -22.55
CA GLU A 174 1.54 -20.80 -22.64
C GLU A 174 0.15 -20.52 -22.05
N PHE A 175 0.08 -19.91 -20.87
CA PHE A 175 -1.19 -19.50 -20.24
C PHE A 175 -2.01 -18.58 -21.15
N LEU A 176 -1.36 -17.55 -21.71
CA LEU A 176 -2.02 -16.57 -22.55
C LEU A 176 -2.53 -17.21 -23.84
N LEU A 177 -1.70 -18.00 -24.52
CA LEU A 177 -2.09 -18.67 -25.78
C LEU A 177 -3.15 -19.75 -25.55
N ALA A 178 -3.10 -20.47 -24.42
CA ALA A 178 -4.16 -21.41 -24.04
C ALA A 178 -5.49 -20.69 -23.83
N THR A 179 -5.48 -19.56 -23.12
CA THR A 179 -6.66 -18.71 -22.91
C THR A 179 -7.22 -18.21 -24.23
N ALA A 180 -6.37 -17.66 -25.10
CA ALA A 180 -6.77 -17.14 -26.42
C ALA A 180 -7.27 -18.21 -27.38
N SER A 181 -6.79 -19.45 -27.24
CA SER A 181 -7.29 -20.59 -27.99
C SER A 181 -8.63 -21.13 -27.45
N GLY A 182 -9.19 -20.56 -26.38
CA GLY A 182 -10.42 -21.01 -25.75
C GLY A 182 -10.25 -22.20 -24.79
N LYS A 183 -9.01 -22.54 -24.38
CA LYS A 183 -8.75 -23.58 -23.36
C LYS A 183 -8.92 -23.00 -21.95
N VAL A 184 -10.13 -22.50 -21.69
CA VAL A 184 -10.55 -21.92 -20.40
C VAL A 184 -11.63 -22.81 -19.80
N GLU A 185 -11.63 -22.95 -18.48
CA GLU A 185 -12.69 -23.67 -17.76
C GLU A 185 -14.07 -23.06 -18.11
N GLY A 186 -15.05 -23.90 -18.45
CA GLY A 186 -16.38 -23.44 -18.89
C GLY A 186 -16.50 -23.12 -20.38
N CYS A 187 -15.40 -23.06 -21.15
CA CYS A 187 -15.45 -23.02 -22.61
C CYS A 187 -15.58 -24.42 -23.23
N LYS A 188 -16.35 -24.53 -24.31
CA LYS A 188 -16.32 -25.72 -25.18
C LYS A 188 -14.97 -25.80 -25.90
N ALA A 189 -14.57 -27.02 -26.26
CA ALA A 189 -13.29 -27.25 -26.93
C ALA A 189 -13.14 -26.40 -28.21
N PRO A 190 -11.91 -25.98 -28.56
CA PRO A 190 -11.66 -25.20 -29.78
C PRO A 190 -12.18 -25.97 -31.01
N GLY A 191 -13.10 -25.37 -31.76
CA GLY A 191 -13.79 -26.01 -32.89
C GLY A 191 -15.22 -26.51 -32.62
N MET A 192 -15.72 -26.39 -31.38
CA MET A 192 -17.13 -26.62 -31.01
C MET A 192 -17.84 -25.37 -30.47
N LEU A 193 -17.29 -24.19 -30.77
CA LEU A 193 -17.90 -22.89 -30.47
C LEU A 193 -18.85 -22.55 -31.61
N ASP A 194 -20.13 -22.86 -31.42
CA ASP A 194 -21.14 -22.85 -32.49
C ASP A 194 -21.82 -21.49 -32.63
N THR A 195 -21.80 -20.67 -31.58
CA THR A 195 -22.50 -19.38 -31.55
C THR A 195 -21.55 -18.18 -31.51
N PRO A 196 -21.90 -17.03 -32.13
CA PRO A 196 -21.13 -15.80 -32.01
C PRO A 196 -20.91 -15.36 -30.56
N PHE A 197 -21.91 -15.57 -29.70
CA PHE A 197 -21.80 -15.30 -28.27
C PHE A 197 -20.70 -16.13 -27.57
N GLU A 198 -20.61 -17.43 -27.86
CA GLU A 198 -19.57 -18.30 -27.31
C GLU A 198 -18.16 -17.88 -27.76
N LYS A 199 -18.02 -17.35 -28.98
CA LYS A 199 -16.75 -16.81 -29.48
C LYS A 199 -16.38 -15.50 -28.79
N THR A 200 -17.32 -14.56 -28.66
CA THR A 200 -17.08 -13.28 -27.97
C THR A 200 -16.61 -13.48 -26.53
N LYS A 201 -17.06 -14.54 -25.84
CA LYS A 201 -16.55 -14.90 -24.51
C LYS A 201 -15.05 -15.22 -24.50
N VAL A 202 -14.53 -15.91 -25.51
CA VAL A 202 -13.09 -16.17 -25.63
C VAL A 202 -12.33 -14.86 -25.84
N ALA A 203 -12.87 -13.91 -26.62
CA ALA A 203 -12.28 -12.58 -26.76
C ALA A 203 -12.23 -11.83 -25.41
N ALA A 204 -13.33 -11.85 -24.64
CA ALA A 204 -13.39 -11.27 -23.30
C ALA A 204 -12.38 -11.91 -22.32
N TYR A 205 -12.29 -13.25 -22.30
CA TYR A 205 -11.31 -13.98 -21.49
C TYR A 205 -9.87 -13.66 -21.88
N THR A 206 -9.60 -13.54 -23.18
CA THR A 206 -8.27 -13.15 -23.67
C THR A 206 -7.91 -11.74 -23.22
N LEU A 207 -8.84 -10.78 -23.35
CA LEU A 207 -8.64 -9.42 -22.83
C LEU A 207 -8.47 -9.43 -21.31
N GLY A 208 -9.17 -10.29 -20.57
CA GLY A 208 -8.98 -10.49 -19.13
C GLY A 208 -7.56 -10.93 -18.76
N ALA A 209 -6.93 -11.77 -19.58
CA ALA A 209 -5.55 -12.23 -19.39
C ALA A 209 -4.48 -11.22 -19.87
N VAL A 210 -4.82 -10.33 -20.80
CA VAL A 210 -3.91 -9.34 -21.40
C VAL A 210 -3.91 -8.00 -20.65
N THR A 211 -5.08 -7.56 -20.19
CA THR A 211 -5.26 -6.25 -19.52
C THR A 211 -4.29 -6.00 -18.36
N PRO A 212 -3.99 -6.98 -17.48
CA PRO A 212 -3.02 -6.82 -16.39
C PRO A 212 -1.65 -6.31 -16.85
N CYS A 213 -1.08 -6.88 -17.91
CA CYS A 213 0.21 -6.49 -18.47
C CYS A 213 0.17 -5.03 -18.94
N MET A 214 -0.83 -4.69 -19.77
CA MET A 214 -0.97 -3.33 -20.31
C MET A 214 -1.10 -2.29 -19.18
N ARG A 215 -1.90 -2.60 -18.16
CA ARG A 215 -2.12 -1.72 -17.01
C ARG A 215 -0.87 -1.61 -16.13
N LEU A 216 -0.19 -2.71 -15.85
CA LEU A 216 1.01 -2.74 -15.02
C LEU A 216 2.14 -1.93 -15.65
N TYR A 217 2.43 -2.13 -16.94
CA TYR A 217 3.48 -1.38 -17.61
C TYR A 217 3.17 0.12 -17.72
N ALA A 218 1.90 0.47 -17.96
CA ALA A 218 1.45 1.86 -17.93
C ALA A 218 1.68 2.50 -16.55
N PHE A 219 1.39 1.76 -15.48
CA PHE A 219 1.65 2.19 -14.10
C PHE A 219 3.16 2.34 -13.83
N LEU A 220 3.97 1.32 -14.11
CA LEU A 220 5.42 1.34 -13.91
C LEU A 220 6.09 2.49 -14.67
N GLY A 221 5.67 2.73 -15.91
CA GLY A 221 6.15 3.85 -16.71
C GLY A 221 5.92 5.19 -16.03
N LYS A 222 4.71 5.43 -15.50
CA LYS A 222 4.39 6.68 -14.78
C LYS A 222 5.17 6.81 -13.47
N GLU A 223 5.24 5.75 -12.67
CA GLU A 223 5.98 5.74 -11.41
C GLU A 223 7.47 6.01 -11.63
N PHE A 224 8.10 5.34 -12.61
CA PHE A 224 9.52 5.56 -12.89
C PHE A 224 9.75 6.92 -13.55
N GLY A 225 8.83 7.36 -14.41
CA GLY A 225 8.88 8.67 -15.06
C GLY A 225 8.84 9.82 -14.06
N ALA A 226 8.07 9.68 -12.98
CA ALA A 226 8.01 10.67 -11.90
C ALA A 226 9.33 10.81 -11.12
N LEU A 227 10.21 9.81 -11.18
CA LEU A 227 11.52 9.81 -10.53
C LEU A 227 12.64 10.36 -11.42
N LEU A 228 12.39 10.53 -12.72
CA LEU A 228 13.37 11.10 -13.65
C LEU A 228 13.47 12.61 -13.44
N ASP A 229 14.71 13.11 -13.32
CA ASP A 229 14.97 14.53 -13.51
C ASP A 229 14.80 14.84 -15.00
N LEU A 230 13.94 15.82 -15.33
CA LEU A 230 13.68 16.26 -16.70
C LEU A 230 14.95 16.71 -17.43
N SER A 231 15.98 17.12 -16.68
CA SER A 231 17.28 17.52 -17.21
C SER A 231 18.27 16.35 -17.36
N ASP A 232 17.99 15.18 -16.76
CA ASP A 232 18.85 13.99 -16.82
C ASP A 232 18.62 13.20 -18.12
N VAL A 233 19.28 13.67 -19.18
CA VAL A 233 19.39 12.95 -20.46
C VAL A 233 20.33 11.74 -20.40
N THR A 234 20.97 11.47 -19.25
CA THR A 234 21.99 10.42 -19.10
C THR A 234 21.45 9.10 -18.56
N HIS A 235 20.20 9.07 -18.07
CA HIS A 235 19.60 7.86 -17.52
C HIS A 235 19.54 6.72 -18.59
N PRO A 236 20.22 5.57 -18.37
CA PRO A 236 20.39 4.54 -19.40
C PRO A 236 19.07 3.96 -19.94
N TYR A 237 18.04 3.90 -19.08
CA TYR A 237 16.74 3.30 -19.39
C TYR A 237 15.64 4.33 -19.67
N LYS A 238 15.99 5.62 -19.85
CA LYS A 238 15.00 6.70 -20.02
C LYS A 238 13.99 6.41 -21.12
N LYS A 239 14.41 5.81 -22.23
CA LYS A 239 13.54 5.58 -23.38
C LYS A 239 12.50 4.49 -23.14
N TRP A 240 12.86 3.46 -22.38
CA TRP A 240 11.91 2.45 -21.91
C TRP A 240 10.85 3.12 -21.01
N ILE A 241 11.29 3.96 -20.07
CA ILE A 241 10.41 4.71 -19.17
C ILE A 241 9.51 5.68 -19.96
N ASP A 242 10.07 6.46 -20.89
CA ASP A 242 9.33 7.40 -21.74
C ASP A 242 8.29 6.69 -22.61
N ASN A 243 8.58 5.49 -23.11
CA ASN A 243 7.64 4.70 -23.92
C ASN A 243 6.39 4.33 -23.10
N TYR A 244 6.56 3.68 -21.96
CA TYR A 244 5.42 3.22 -21.15
C TYR A 244 4.72 4.35 -20.39
N SER A 245 5.41 5.46 -20.12
CA SER A 245 4.82 6.67 -19.53
C SER A 245 4.11 7.56 -20.56
N SER A 246 4.27 7.30 -21.86
CA SER A 246 3.74 8.14 -22.94
C SER A 246 2.21 8.10 -23.02
N ASP A 247 1.60 9.21 -23.43
CA ASP A 247 0.15 9.31 -23.60
C ASP A 247 -0.40 8.27 -24.60
N ALA A 248 0.39 7.88 -25.59
CA ALA A 248 0.03 6.83 -26.54
C ALA A 248 -0.11 5.46 -25.86
N PHE A 249 0.88 5.05 -25.05
CA PHE A 249 0.81 3.77 -24.34
C PHE A 249 -0.31 3.77 -23.29
N GLN A 250 -0.48 4.89 -22.57
CA GLN A 250 -1.58 5.05 -21.61
C GLN A 250 -2.95 4.94 -22.28
N ALA A 251 -3.11 5.52 -23.48
CA ALA A 251 -4.33 5.38 -24.26
C ALA A 251 -4.57 3.93 -24.71
N SER A 252 -3.54 3.19 -25.12
CA SER A 252 -3.68 1.77 -25.46
C SER A 252 -4.03 0.89 -24.26
N ALA A 253 -3.45 1.15 -23.09
CA ALA A 253 -3.83 0.46 -21.86
C ALA A 253 -5.30 0.73 -21.51
N LYS A 254 -5.73 2.00 -21.59
CA LYS A 254 -7.12 2.38 -21.35
C LYS A 254 -8.08 1.76 -22.38
N GLN A 255 -7.72 1.75 -23.66
CA GLN A 255 -8.50 1.10 -24.71
C GLN A 255 -8.67 -0.41 -24.44
N THR A 256 -7.64 -1.07 -23.93
CA THR A 256 -7.71 -2.49 -23.55
C THR A 256 -8.69 -2.70 -22.39
N GLU A 257 -8.64 -1.86 -21.36
CA GLU A 257 -9.62 -1.87 -20.25
C GLU A 257 -11.05 -1.62 -20.72
N ASP A 258 -11.26 -0.63 -21.59
CA ASP A 258 -12.59 -0.26 -22.10
C ASP A 258 -13.20 -1.37 -22.96
N LEU A 259 -12.38 -2.08 -23.75
CA LEU A 259 -12.83 -3.26 -24.50
C LEU A 259 -13.17 -4.42 -23.57
N LEU A 260 -12.35 -4.69 -22.55
CA LEU A 260 -12.66 -5.73 -21.56
C LEU A 260 -13.99 -5.43 -20.86
N GLU A 261 -14.21 -4.19 -20.43
CA GLU A 261 -15.48 -3.75 -19.83
C GLU A 261 -16.64 -3.98 -20.82
N LYS A 262 -16.53 -3.49 -22.06
CA LYS A 262 -17.57 -3.62 -23.09
C LYS A 262 -17.95 -5.08 -23.33
N LEU A 263 -16.96 -5.96 -23.53
CA LEU A 263 -17.22 -7.38 -23.79
C LEU A 263 -17.78 -8.13 -22.56
N SER A 264 -17.54 -7.61 -21.36
CA SER A 264 -17.99 -8.22 -20.10
C SER A 264 -19.43 -7.87 -19.71
N VAL A 265 -20.05 -6.84 -20.31
CA VAL A 265 -21.40 -6.34 -19.92
C VAL A 265 -22.48 -7.42 -19.97
N SER A 266 -22.41 -8.34 -20.95
CA SER A 266 -23.44 -9.37 -21.16
C SER A 266 -23.15 -10.70 -20.47
N MET A 267 -22.05 -10.77 -19.72
CA MET A 267 -21.58 -12.01 -19.09
C MET A 267 -22.29 -12.26 -17.76
N THR A 268 -22.45 -13.54 -17.43
CA THR A 268 -23.01 -13.99 -16.15
C THR A 268 -21.99 -13.86 -15.02
N GLY A 269 -22.45 -13.93 -13.75
CA GLY A 269 -21.55 -13.87 -12.59
C GLY A 269 -20.43 -14.92 -12.62
N GLU A 270 -20.75 -16.17 -12.99
CA GLU A 270 -19.76 -17.25 -13.12
C GLU A 270 -18.71 -16.95 -14.21
N GLU A 271 -19.12 -16.31 -15.31
CA GLU A 271 -18.23 -15.93 -16.39
C GLU A 271 -17.35 -14.73 -16.03
N LEU A 272 -17.85 -13.79 -15.22
CA LEU A 272 -17.05 -12.71 -14.65
C LEU A 272 -16.02 -13.23 -13.62
N ASP A 273 -16.38 -14.24 -12.82
CA ASP A 273 -15.46 -14.91 -11.90
C ASP A 273 -14.30 -15.59 -12.65
N ILE A 274 -14.54 -16.10 -13.87
CA ILE A 274 -13.48 -16.63 -14.75
C ILE A 274 -12.54 -15.51 -15.19
N ILE A 275 -13.07 -14.35 -15.62
CA ILE A 275 -12.23 -13.17 -15.97
C ILE A 275 -11.37 -12.76 -14.79
N GLU A 276 -11.95 -12.71 -13.58
CA GLU A 276 -11.21 -12.39 -12.37
C GLU A 276 -10.03 -13.36 -12.14
N LYS A 277 -10.26 -14.68 -12.25
CA LYS A 277 -9.22 -15.69 -12.10
C LYS A 277 -8.11 -15.55 -13.16
N LEU A 278 -8.48 -15.26 -14.41
CA LEU A 278 -7.52 -15.05 -15.49
C LEU A 278 -6.69 -13.79 -15.25
N TYR A 279 -7.33 -12.70 -14.83
CA TYR A 279 -6.66 -11.45 -14.48
C TYR A 279 -5.68 -11.66 -13.31
N GLN A 280 -6.11 -12.35 -12.26
CA GLN A 280 -5.26 -12.68 -11.12
C GLN A 280 -4.06 -13.53 -11.54
N GLN A 281 -4.28 -14.55 -12.38
CA GLN A 281 -3.22 -15.43 -12.84
C GLN A 281 -2.19 -14.68 -13.68
N ALA A 282 -2.63 -13.77 -14.55
CA ALA A 282 -1.74 -12.89 -15.30
C ALA A 282 -0.92 -11.98 -14.37
N MET A 283 -1.54 -11.34 -13.36
CA MET A 283 -0.79 -10.54 -12.37
C MET A 283 0.28 -11.36 -11.62
N LYS A 284 -0.01 -12.61 -11.25
CA LYS A 284 0.99 -13.51 -10.62
C LYS A 284 2.14 -13.84 -11.57
N LEU A 285 1.82 -14.07 -12.84
CA LEU A 285 2.81 -14.38 -13.88
C LEU A 285 3.69 -13.17 -14.23
N GLU A 286 3.17 -11.95 -14.12
CA GLU A 286 3.96 -10.72 -14.19
C GLU A 286 4.99 -10.66 -13.06
N VAL A 287 4.57 -10.92 -11.83
CA VAL A 287 5.49 -10.97 -10.69
C VAL A 287 6.56 -12.06 -10.89
N GLU A 288 6.17 -13.26 -11.33
CA GLU A 288 7.11 -14.33 -11.71
C GLU A 288 8.10 -13.85 -12.78
N PHE A 289 7.65 -13.10 -13.78
CA PHE A 289 8.49 -12.60 -14.85
C PHE A 289 9.52 -11.59 -14.35
N PHE A 290 9.13 -10.60 -13.54
CA PHE A 290 10.07 -9.64 -12.93
C PHE A 290 11.05 -10.33 -11.98
N HIS A 291 10.61 -11.36 -11.24
CA HIS A 291 11.46 -12.09 -10.30
C HIS A 291 12.45 -13.03 -10.99
N ALA A 292 12.10 -13.57 -12.16
CA ALA A 292 12.97 -14.46 -12.94
C ALA A 292 14.15 -13.75 -13.61
N GLN A 293 14.20 -12.41 -13.57
CA GLN A 293 15.28 -11.66 -14.19
C GLN A 293 16.61 -11.87 -13.44
N PRO A 294 17.69 -12.24 -14.14
CA PRO A 294 18.96 -12.55 -13.50
C PRO A 294 19.64 -11.27 -12.99
N LEU A 295 19.86 -11.20 -11.68
CA LEU A 295 20.52 -10.07 -11.03
C LEU A 295 21.89 -10.47 -10.54
N VAL A 296 22.90 -9.73 -11.00
CA VAL A 296 24.31 -9.94 -10.60
C VAL A 296 24.89 -8.72 -9.88
N GLN A 297 24.13 -7.64 -9.75
CA GLN A 297 24.52 -6.49 -8.91
C GLN A 297 23.89 -6.57 -7.52
N PRO A 298 24.50 -5.95 -6.50
CA PRO A 298 23.88 -5.78 -5.19
C PRO A 298 22.58 -4.97 -5.25
N THR A 299 21.61 -5.36 -4.44
CA THR A 299 20.32 -4.69 -4.32
C THR A 299 20.03 -4.37 -2.87
N ILE A 300 19.24 -3.32 -2.62
CA ILE A 300 18.81 -2.99 -1.25
C ILE A 300 17.45 -3.60 -0.88
N VAL A 301 16.81 -4.26 -1.84
CA VAL A 301 15.54 -5.00 -1.68
C VAL A 301 15.68 -6.46 -2.16
N PRO A 302 14.94 -7.41 -1.57
CA PRO A 302 14.18 -7.26 -0.32
C PRO A 302 15.10 -6.99 0.88
N LEU A 303 14.63 -6.20 1.85
CA LEU A 303 15.43 -5.77 3.00
C LEU A 303 16.06 -6.96 3.76
N VAL A 304 15.30 -8.05 3.93
CA VAL A 304 15.70 -9.20 4.74
C VAL A 304 16.68 -10.14 4.02
N LYS A 305 16.48 -10.39 2.72
CA LYS A 305 17.27 -11.38 1.94
C LYS A 305 18.76 -11.03 1.86
N ASN A 306 19.08 -9.74 1.98
CA ASN A 306 20.45 -9.23 1.89
C ASN A 306 21.22 -9.21 3.22
N ARG A 307 20.69 -9.80 4.31
CA ARG A 307 21.23 -9.63 5.67
C ARG A 307 21.63 -10.92 6.40
N SER A 308 22.24 -11.87 5.69
CA SER A 308 22.59 -13.22 6.21
C SER A 308 23.41 -13.31 7.51
N LYS A 309 23.83 -12.19 8.13
CA LYS A 309 24.51 -12.15 9.44
C LYS A 309 24.18 -10.94 10.31
N ASP A 310 23.34 -9.99 9.88
CA ASP A 310 23.05 -8.78 10.67
C ASP A 310 21.77 -8.97 11.48
N ASP A 311 21.71 -8.31 12.64
CA ASP A 311 20.49 -8.31 13.42
C ASP A 311 19.51 -7.25 12.91
N LEU A 312 18.20 -7.53 12.96
CA LEU A 312 17.14 -6.58 12.62
C LEU A 312 16.31 -6.33 13.89
N VAL A 313 16.13 -5.07 14.27
CA VAL A 313 15.17 -4.69 15.32
C VAL A 313 14.02 -3.95 14.67
N ILE A 314 12.83 -4.48 14.82
CA ILE A 314 11.61 -3.84 14.34
C ILE A 314 10.84 -3.31 15.53
N PHE A 315 10.46 -2.05 15.41
CA PHE A 315 9.55 -1.38 16.30
C PHE A 315 8.28 -1.05 15.55
N SER A 316 7.15 -1.22 16.20
CA SER A 316 5.87 -0.77 15.67
C SER A 316 5.09 -0.04 16.75
N ASP A 317 4.44 1.04 16.37
CA ASP A 317 3.26 1.48 17.09
C ASP A 317 2.11 0.47 16.92
N PHE A 318 1.12 0.53 17.81
CA PHE A 318 -0.03 -0.35 17.79
C PHE A 318 -1.28 0.32 17.23
N ASP A 319 -1.65 1.48 17.74
CA ASP A 319 -2.96 2.08 17.53
C ASP A 319 -3.02 2.75 16.16
N LEU A 320 -3.98 2.35 15.32
CA LEU A 320 -4.13 2.80 13.92
C LEU A 320 -2.97 2.41 12.98
N THR A 321 -1.76 2.18 13.51
CA THR A 321 -0.63 1.56 12.81
C THR A 321 -0.87 0.06 12.56
N CYS A 322 -1.12 -0.71 13.63
CA CYS A 322 -1.43 -2.14 13.53
C CYS A 322 -2.93 -2.41 13.55
N THR A 323 -3.70 -1.63 14.31
CA THR A 323 -5.15 -1.81 14.47
C THR A 323 -5.94 -0.98 13.44
N VAL A 324 -7.16 -1.41 13.12
CA VAL A 324 -8.10 -0.60 12.31
C VAL A 324 -8.85 0.42 13.18
N VAL A 325 -8.99 0.11 14.47
CA VAL A 325 -9.68 0.94 15.47
C VAL A 325 -8.76 1.15 16.66
N ASP A 326 -8.81 2.36 17.22
CA ASP A 326 -8.05 2.74 18.40
C ASP A 326 -8.38 1.85 19.62
N SER A 327 -7.34 1.39 20.32
CA SER A 327 -7.47 0.50 21.48
C SER A 327 -8.23 1.14 22.64
N SER A 328 -8.14 2.46 22.82
CA SER A 328 -8.87 3.16 23.89
C SER A 328 -10.39 3.08 23.67
N ALA A 329 -10.85 3.16 22.42
CA ALA A 329 -12.25 3.01 22.07
C ALA A 329 -12.77 1.59 22.33
N ILE A 330 -11.92 0.58 22.10
CA ILE A 330 -12.25 -0.82 22.39
C ILE A 330 -12.38 -1.04 23.91
N LEU A 331 -11.41 -0.55 24.68
CA LEU A 331 -11.45 -0.64 26.15
C LEU A 331 -12.68 0.07 26.73
N ALA A 332 -13.03 1.25 26.18
CA ALA A 332 -14.24 1.97 26.56
C ALA A 332 -15.53 1.20 26.22
N GLU A 333 -15.61 0.57 25.04
CA GLU A 333 -16.77 -0.22 24.66
C GLU A 333 -16.94 -1.46 25.58
N ILE A 334 -15.85 -2.15 25.92
CA ILE A 334 -15.88 -3.23 26.90
C ILE A 334 -16.40 -2.71 28.24
N ALA A 335 -15.94 -1.53 28.67
CA ALA A 335 -16.39 -0.92 29.92
C ALA A 335 -17.90 -0.65 29.89
N ILE A 336 -18.40 -0.06 28.80
CA ILE A 336 -19.81 0.32 28.63
C ILE A 336 -20.72 -0.92 28.57
N VAL A 337 -20.34 -1.95 27.81
CA VAL A 337 -21.14 -3.15 27.58
C VAL A 337 -21.21 -4.03 28.82
N THR A 338 -20.13 -4.12 29.59
CA THR A 338 -20.05 -4.93 30.81
C THR A 338 -20.59 -4.23 32.05
N ALA A 339 -20.90 -2.94 31.96
CA ALA A 339 -21.36 -2.16 33.10
C ALA A 339 -22.82 -2.47 33.50
N PRO A 340 -23.17 -2.29 34.79
CA PRO A 340 -24.55 -2.38 35.25
C PRO A 340 -25.47 -1.43 34.48
N LYS A 341 -26.69 -1.89 34.19
CA LYS A 341 -27.70 -1.10 33.45
C LYS A 341 -28.57 -0.26 34.37
N ASP A 342 -28.70 -0.67 35.64
CA ASP A 342 -29.55 -0.03 36.64
C ASP A 342 -28.98 -0.20 38.06
N GLU A 343 -29.54 0.50 39.03
CA GLU A 343 -29.13 0.45 40.44
C GLU A 343 -29.38 -0.94 41.07
N GLN A 344 -30.39 -1.69 40.61
CA GLN A 344 -30.65 -3.05 41.12
C GLN A 344 -29.55 -4.04 40.72
N SER A 345 -29.05 -3.97 39.49
CA SER A 345 -27.93 -4.79 39.00
C SER A 345 -26.58 -4.44 39.64
N ARG A 346 -26.45 -3.25 40.23
CA ARG A 346 -25.29 -2.86 41.07
C ARG A 346 -25.29 -3.51 42.46
N SER A 347 -26.47 -3.81 43.02
CA SER A 347 -26.65 -4.15 44.45
C SER A 347 -26.06 -5.50 44.93
N GLY A 348 -25.24 -6.17 44.11
CA GLY A 348 -24.51 -7.39 44.46
C GLY A 348 -23.06 -7.43 43.98
N GLN A 349 -22.52 -6.33 43.43
CA GLN A 349 -21.13 -6.26 42.98
C GLN A 349 -20.22 -5.75 44.10
N GLN A 350 -19.07 -6.40 44.31
CA GLN A 350 -18.05 -5.98 45.29
C GLN A 350 -17.43 -4.60 44.96
N ILE A 351 -17.53 -4.16 43.70
CA ILE A 351 -16.90 -2.93 43.20
C ILE A 351 -17.98 -1.96 42.72
N GLN A 352 -17.96 -0.73 43.23
CA GLN A 352 -18.84 0.35 42.81
C GLN A 352 -18.40 0.86 41.42
N ARG A 353 -18.98 0.29 40.35
CA ARG A 353 -18.80 0.73 38.95
C ARG A 353 -19.86 1.74 38.53
N MET A 354 -19.53 2.61 37.59
CA MET A 354 -20.47 3.51 36.90
C MET A 354 -21.59 2.73 36.15
N LEU A 355 -22.77 3.33 35.96
CA LEU A 355 -23.80 2.75 35.10
C LEU A 355 -23.38 2.85 33.63
N SER A 356 -23.87 1.94 32.79
CA SER A 356 -23.57 1.92 31.35
C SER A 356 -23.88 3.26 30.66
N SER A 357 -24.99 3.94 31.03
CA SER A 357 -25.33 5.27 30.50
C SER A 357 -24.33 6.35 30.91
N ASP A 358 -23.90 6.32 32.17
CA ASP A 358 -22.98 7.31 32.73
C ASP A 358 -21.59 7.12 32.13
N LEU A 359 -21.12 5.87 31.99
CA LEU A 359 -19.86 5.55 31.31
C LEU A 359 -19.85 6.07 29.89
N LYS A 360 -20.92 5.82 29.14
CA LYS A 360 -21.03 6.30 27.77
C LYS A 360 -20.96 7.82 27.69
N ASN A 361 -21.66 8.52 28.58
CA ASN A 361 -21.63 9.98 28.63
C ASN A 361 -20.24 10.52 29.02
N THR A 362 -19.60 9.91 30.02
CA THR A 362 -18.25 10.28 30.45
C THR A 362 -17.20 10.01 29.38
N TRP A 363 -17.26 8.86 28.71
CA TRP A 363 -16.39 8.53 27.58
C TRP A 363 -16.53 9.54 26.44
N ASN A 364 -17.76 9.86 26.05
CA ASN A 364 -18.02 10.86 25.01
C ASN A 364 -17.45 12.24 25.39
N LEU A 365 -17.56 12.63 26.68
CA LEU A 365 -16.98 13.88 27.17
C LEU A 365 -15.45 13.86 27.10
N LEU A 366 -14.81 12.80 27.60
CA LEU A 366 -13.36 12.65 27.61
C LEU A 366 -12.79 12.63 26.18
N SER A 367 -13.41 11.86 25.28
CA SER A 367 -12.99 11.76 23.88
C SER A 367 -13.12 13.10 23.15
N LYS A 368 -14.21 13.85 23.41
CA LYS A 368 -14.39 15.20 22.87
C LYS A 368 -13.31 16.15 23.38
N GLN A 369 -13.08 16.19 24.70
CA GLN A 369 -12.06 17.04 25.31
C GLN A 369 -10.66 16.70 24.80
N TYR A 370 -10.34 15.42 24.66
CA TYR A 370 -9.07 14.97 24.09
C TYR A 370 -8.88 15.52 22.68
N THR A 371 -9.88 15.35 21.80
CA THR A 371 -9.80 15.80 20.42
C THR A 371 -9.61 17.31 20.30
N GLU A 372 -10.39 18.09 21.07
CA GLU A 372 -10.33 19.56 21.07
C GLU A 372 -8.96 20.06 21.58
N HIS A 373 -8.51 19.57 22.73
CA HIS A 373 -7.26 19.99 23.35
C HIS A 373 -6.01 19.48 22.59
N TYR A 374 -6.11 18.30 21.96
CA TYR A 374 -5.03 17.79 21.10
C TYR A 374 -4.80 18.74 19.91
N GLU A 375 -5.86 19.15 19.22
CA GLU A 375 -5.72 20.10 18.10
C GLU A 375 -5.16 21.45 18.58
N GLU A 376 -5.62 21.96 19.73
CA GLU A 376 -5.03 23.17 20.33
C GLU A 376 -3.53 23.00 20.65
N CYS A 377 -3.11 21.84 21.17
CA CYS A 377 -1.72 21.53 21.42
C CYS A 377 -0.90 21.54 20.12
N ILE A 378 -1.42 20.93 19.05
CA ILE A 378 -0.79 20.92 17.73
C ILE A 378 -0.67 22.35 17.17
N GLU A 379 -1.72 23.17 17.24
CA GLU A 379 -1.66 24.57 16.79
C GLU A 379 -0.64 25.38 17.60
N ASN A 380 -0.54 25.16 18.90
CA ASN A 380 0.46 25.82 19.75
C ASN A 380 1.89 25.44 19.36
N ILE A 381 2.12 24.18 18.98
CA ILE A 381 3.41 23.74 18.42
C ILE A 381 3.71 24.48 17.11
N LEU A 382 2.71 24.62 16.23
CA LEU A 382 2.85 25.22 14.90
C LEU A 382 2.90 26.75 14.88
N ASN A 383 2.53 27.42 15.96
CA ASN A 383 2.60 28.88 16.12
C ASN A 383 4.04 29.42 16.22
N LYS A 384 5.03 28.53 16.40
CA LYS A 384 6.45 28.89 16.43
C LYS A 384 6.98 29.15 15.01
N GLU A 385 8.19 29.66 14.91
CA GLU A 385 8.82 29.89 13.61
C GLU A 385 9.14 28.54 12.95
N LYS A 386 8.68 28.38 11.69
CA LYS A 386 8.93 27.18 10.90
C LYS A 386 10.42 27.04 10.61
N ALA A 387 10.97 25.84 10.79
CA ALA A 387 12.37 25.58 10.53
C ALA A 387 12.68 25.53 9.02
N ASP A 388 13.75 26.23 8.61
CA ASP A 388 14.25 26.20 7.22
C ASP A 388 14.96 24.88 6.86
N LYS A 389 15.46 24.17 7.87
CA LYS A 389 16.16 22.88 7.76
C LYS A 389 15.66 21.94 8.84
N PHE A 390 15.97 20.66 8.71
CA PHE A 390 15.64 19.66 9.72
C PHE A 390 16.18 20.07 11.10
N ASP A 391 15.28 20.35 12.04
CA ASP A 391 15.58 20.78 13.41
C ASP A 391 15.07 19.75 14.41
N TYR A 392 15.91 18.77 14.71
CA TYR A 392 15.59 17.70 15.65
C TYR A 392 15.44 18.20 17.08
N GLU A 393 16.31 19.11 17.53
CA GLU A 393 16.30 19.59 18.92
C GLU A 393 15.08 20.48 19.19
N GLY A 394 14.71 21.34 18.24
CA GLY A 394 13.48 22.12 18.29
C GLY A 394 12.24 21.23 18.32
N LEU A 395 12.21 20.16 17.51
CA LEU A 395 11.12 19.18 17.53
C LEU A 395 11.00 18.49 18.89
N CYS A 396 12.11 18.04 19.50
CA CYS A 396 12.09 17.44 20.84
C CYS A 396 11.48 18.40 21.86
N LYS A 397 11.93 19.66 21.91
CA LYS A 397 11.39 20.69 22.82
C LYS A 397 9.93 20.98 22.55
N ALA A 398 9.49 20.95 21.29
CA ALA A 398 8.09 21.17 20.96
C ALA A 398 7.20 20.02 21.46
N LEU A 399 7.65 18.78 21.33
CA LEU A 399 6.93 17.58 21.77
C LEU A 399 6.91 17.36 23.29
N GLU A 400 7.67 18.14 24.06
CA GLU A 400 7.47 18.24 25.52
C GLU A 400 6.06 18.75 25.86
N GLN A 401 5.53 19.72 25.10
CA GLN A 401 4.16 20.22 25.28
C GLN A 401 3.12 19.14 25.02
N LEU A 402 3.32 18.33 23.97
CA LEU A 402 2.45 17.19 23.70
C LEU A 402 2.57 16.14 24.82
N SER A 403 3.78 15.93 25.35
CA SER A 403 3.99 15.01 26.47
C SER A 403 3.25 15.41 27.74
N ASP A 404 3.22 16.71 28.05
CA ASP A 404 2.46 17.22 29.20
C ASP A 404 0.95 17.08 28.98
N PHE A 405 0.48 17.33 27.75
CA PHE A 405 -0.91 17.10 27.37
C PHE A 405 -1.34 15.64 27.54
N GLU A 406 -0.56 14.67 27.03
CA GLU A 406 -0.89 13.24 27.12
C GLU A 406 -0.97 12.74 28.56
N LYS A 407 -0.02 13.16 29.41
CA LYS A 407 -0.03 12.86 30.85
C LYS A 407 -1.30 13.35 31.53
N GLU A 408 -1.72 14.57 31.19
CA GLU A 408 -2.92 15.18 31.75
C GLU A 408 -4.20 14.55 31.18
N ALA A 409 -4.19 14.08 29.92
CA ALA A 409 -5.27 13.26 29.38
C ALA A 409 -5.43 11.94 30.14
N ASN A 410 -4.32 11.25 30.44
CA ASN A 410 -4.34 10.03 31.25
C ASN A 410 -4.84 10.28 32.68
N ASN A 411 -4.48 11.42 33.31
CA ASN A 411 -5.03 11.83 34.60
C ASN A 411 -6.56 11.89 34.56
N ARG A 412 -7.14 12.60 33.58
CA ARG A 412 -8.60 12.71 33.45
C ARG A 412 -9.29 11.36 33.29
N VAL A 413 -8.68 10.44 32.54
CA VAL A 413 -9.22 9.08 32.34
C VAL A 413 -9.23 8.30 33.65
N ILE A 414 -8.12 8.31 34.39
CA ILE A 414 -8.01 7.63 35.70
C ILE A 414 -9.01 8.23 36.70
N GLU A 415 -9.02 9.55 36.84
CA GLU A 415 -9.90 10.26 37.78
C GLU A 415 -11.38 10.06 37.48
N SER A 416 -11.74 9.87 36.20
CA SER A 416 -13.12 9.58 35.81
C SER A 416 -13.63 8.22 36.28
N GLY A 417 -12.72 7.27 36.56
CA GLY A 417 -13.06 5.90 36.90
C GLY A 417 -13.66 5.08 35.75
N VAL A 418 -13.58 5.55 34.49
CA VAL A 418 -14.19 4.89 33.32
C VAL A 418 -13.64 3.48 33.07
N LEU A 419 -12.40 3.22 33.49
CA LEU A 419 -11.70 1.94 33.33
C LEU A 419 -11.94 0.97 34.50
N LYS A 420 -12.58 1.43 35.57
CA LYS A 420 -12.77 0.63 36.78
C LYS A 420 -13.74 -0.52 36.53
N GLY A 421 -13.33 -1.71 36.98
CA GLY A 421 -14.17 -2.90 36.94
C GLY A 421 -14.11 -3.69 35.63
N LEU A 422 -13.19 -3.36 34.72
CA LEU A 422 -12.91 -4.16 33.53
C LEU A 422 -12.30 -5.52 33.92
N ASN A 423 -12.76 -6.61 33.31
CA ASN A 423 -12.24 -7.94 33.56
C ASN A 423 -11.08 -8.28 32.61
N LEU A 424 -9.99 -8.83 33.15
CA LEU A 424 -8.78 -9.19 32.38
C LEU A 424 -9.07 -10.17 31.24
N GLU A 425 -9.92 -11.17 31.45
CA GLU A 425 -10.23 -12.18 30.42
C GLU A 425 -11.10 -11.59 29.30
N ASP A 426 -11.97 -10.62 29.61
CA ASP A 426 -12.71 -9.90 28.56
C ASP A 426 -11.79 -9.00 27.73
N ILE A 427 -10.77 -8.39 28.34
CA ILE A 427 -9.72 -7.63 27.63
C ILE A 427 -8.93 -8.55 26.70
N LYS A 428 -8.45 -9.70 27.18
CA LYS A 428 -7.72 -10.67 26.34
C LYS A 428 -8.57 -11.16 25.18
N ARG A 429 -9.83 -11.53 25.45
CA ARG A 429 -10.77 -11.96 24.40
C ARG A 429 -11.03 -10.86 23.36
N ALA A 430 -11.06 -9.60 23.78
CA ALA A 430 -11.17 -8.49 22.84
C ALA A 430 -9.90 -8.34 21.99
N GLY A 431 -8.71 -8.49 22.60
CA GLY A 431 -7.44 -8.51 21.88
C GLY A 431 -7.36 -9.62 20.84
N GLU A 432 -7.75 -10.85 21.21
CA GLU A 432 -7.79 -12.01 20.28
C GLU A 432 -8.71 -11.80 19.07
N ARG A 433 -9.73 -10.95 19.19
CA ARG A 433 -10.72 -10.66 18.15
C ARG A 433 -10.49 -9.31 17.47
N LEU A 434 -9.39 -8.65 17.81
CA LEU A 434 -9.07 -7.33 17.31
C LEU A 434 -8.82 -7.39 15.80
N ILE A 435 -9.46 -6.49 15.06
CA ILE A 435 -9.23 -6.37 13.62
C ILE A 435 -7.96 -5.56 13.42
N LEU A 436 -6.92 -6.24 12.94
CA LEU A 436 -5.65 -5.66 12.56
C LEU A 436 -5.66 -5.29 11.07
N GLN A 437 -4.83 -4.32 10.70
CA GLN A 437 -4.64 -3.89 9.33
C GLN A 437 -4.24 -5.08 8.44
N ASP A 438 -4.80 -5.15 7.24
CA ASP A 438 -4.57 -6.28 6.33
C ASP A 438 -3.06 -6.48 6.05
N GLY A 439 -2.58 -7.70 6.21
CA GLY A 439 -1.17 -8.05 6.03
C GLY A 439 -0.22 -7.70 7.20
N CYS A 440 -0.62 -6.90 8.19
CA CYS A 440 0.24 -6.45 9.30
C CYS A 440 0.93 -7.60 10.04
N ILE A 441 0.15 -8.49 10.67
CA ILE A 441 0.68 -9.66 11.39
C ILE A 441 1.49 -10.58 10.47
N ASN A 442 1.06 -10.75 9.22
CA ASN A 442 1.75 -11.61 8.26
C ASN A 442 3.19 -11.14 8.01
N VAL A 443 3.42 -9.83 7.89
CA VAL A 443 4.75 -9.24 7.73
C VAL A 443 5.63 -9.60 8.93
N PHE A 444 5.16 -9.34 10.16
CA PHE A 444 5.93 -9.68 11.36
C PHE A 444 6.23 -11.17 11.48
N GLN A 445 5.22 -12.02 11.25
CA GLN A 445 5.40 -13.47 11.27
C GLN A 445 6.46 -13.94 10.28
N LYS A 446 6.41 -13.46 9.04
CA LYS A 446 7.37 -13.86 8.00
C LYS A 446 8.78 -13.39 8.34
N ILE A 447 8.94 -12.16 8.82
CA ILE A 447 10.25 -11.63 9.21
C ILE A 447 10.85 -12.47 10.36
N LEU A 448 10.08 -12.73 11.42
CA LEU A 448 10.55 -13.51 12.57
C LEU A 448 10.84 -14.98 12.24
N LYS A 449 10.21 -15.53 11.20
CA LYS A 449 10.44 -16.90 10.71
C LYS A 449 11.52 -16.99 9.63
N THR A 450 12.13 -15.87 9.22
CA THR A 450 13.13 -15.89 8.15
C THR A 450 14.40 -16.57 8.63
N GLU A 451 14.81 -17.64 7.95
CA GLU A 451 16.03 -18.37 8.25
C GLU A 451 17.27 -17.47 8.15
N ASN A 452 18.23 -17.65 9.07
CA ASN A 452 19.49 -16.89 9.12
C ASN A 452 19.35 -15.37 9.39
N LEU A 453 18.16 -14.89 9.76
CA LEU A 453 17.95 -13.53 10.28
C LEU A 453 17.70 -13.59 11.78
N ASN A 454 18.44 -12.79 12.55
CA ASN A 454 18.13 -12.56 13.96
C ASN A 454 17.25 -11.31 14.09
N ALA A 455 15.93 -11.50 14.02
CA ALA A 455 14.95 -10.43 14.09
C ALA A 455 14.29 -10.38 15.48
N GLU A 456 14.19 -9.17 16.03
CA GLU A 456 13.43 -8.85 17.23
C GLU A 456 12.28 -7.91 16.87
N LEU A 457 11.15 -8.10 17.55
CA LEU A 457 9.96 -7.28 17.38
C LEU A 457 9.55 -6.68 18.72
N HIS A 458 9.49 -5.35 18.76
CA HIS A 458 8.98 -4.60 19.90
C HIS A 458 7.78 -3.78 19.47
N VAL A 459 6.73 -3.77 20.29
CA VAL A 459 5.61 -2.84 20.15
C VAL A 459 5.77 -1.75 21.19
N LEU A 460 5.87 -0.50 20.75
CA LEU A 460 5.91 0.69 21.61
C LEU A 460 4.58 1.41 21.43
N SER A 461 3.75 1.52 22.47
CA SER A 461 2.40 2.07 22.32
C SER A 461 1.94 2.84 23.57
N TYR A 462 1.07 3.82 23.37
CA TYR A 462 0.37 4.53 24.45
C TYR A 462 -0.78 3.72 25.07
N CYS A 463 -1.17 2.60 24.44
CA CYS A 463 -2.27 1.76 24.87
C CYS A 463 -2.24 1.56 26.38
N TRP A 464 -3.40 1.76 27.01
CA TRP A 464 -3.51 1.71 28.47
C TRP A 464 -3.34 0.30 29.06
N CYS A 465 -3.39 -0.75 28.23
CA CYS A 465 -3.31 -2.14 28.68
C CYS A 465 -2.50 -3.00 27.69
N GLY A 466 -1.27 -3.35 28.07
CA GLY A 466 -0.39 -4.22 27.29
C GLY A 466 -0.95 -5.63 27.07
N ASP A 467 -1.83 -6.14 27.94
CA ASP A 467 -2.47 -7.45 27.75
C ASP A 467 -3.36 -7.51 26.51
N LEU A 468 -3.98 -6.39 26.13
CA LEU A 468 -4.75 -6.30 24.89
C LEU A 468 -3.85 -6.52 23.66
N ILE A 469 -2.68 -5.87 23.65
CA ILE A 469 -1.69 -5.99 22.58
C ILE A 469 -1.14 -7.42 22.53
N ARG A 470 -0.70 -7.95 23.68
CA ARG A 470 -0.17 -9.32 23.77
C ARG A 470 -1.16 -10.34 23.25
N ALA A 471 -2.44 -10.23 23.64
CA ALA A 471 -3.49 -11.12 23.15
C ALA A 471 -3.72 -11.02 21.63
N ALA A 472 -3.70 -9.80 21.07
CA ALA A 472 -3.85 -9.58 19.63
C ALA A 472 -2.71 -10.20 18.80
N PHE A 473 -1.46 -10.01 19.23
CA PHE A 473 -0.30 -10.60 18.55
C PHE A 473 -0.22 -12.12 18.73
N CYS A 474 -0.55 -12.63 19.93
CA CYS A 474 -0.61 -14.06 20.21
C CYS A 474 -1.66 -14.77 19.34
N ALA A 475 -2.88 -14.21 19.24
CA ALA A 475 -3.91 -14.73 18.34
C ALA A 475 -3.48 -14.70 16.86
N GLY A 476 -2.67 -13.70 16.49
CA GLY A 476 -2.01 -13.60 15.20
C GLY A 476 -0.87 -14.62 14.99
N GLY A 477 -0.43 -15.35 16.01
CA GLY A 477 0.69 -16.30 15.95
C GLY A 477 2.07 -15.64 15.99
N VAL A 478 2.20 -14.53 16.73
CA VAL A 478 3.45 -13.80 16.99
C VAL A 478 3.66 -13.71 18.50
N ASP A 479 4.13 -14.79 19.11
CA ASP A 479 4.33 -14.85 20.57
C ASP A 479 5.62 -14.19 21.05
N ALA A 480 6.61 -14.07 20.16
CA ALA A 480 7.94 -13.51 20.47
C ALA A 480 7.97 -11.97 20.48
N VAL A 481 6.81 -11.31 20.49
CA VAL A 481 6.73 -9.84 20.54
C VAL A 481 6.99 -9.34 21.95
N GLU A 482 7.84 -8.32 22.06
CA GLU A 482 8.00 -7.58 23.31
C GLU A 482 7.09 -6.35 23.32
N VAL A 483 6.14 -6.31 24.26
CA VAL A 483 5.18 -5.20 24.37
C VAL A 483 5.65 -4.21 25.44
N HIS A 484 5.83 -2.97 25.00
CA HIS A 484 6.21 -1.80 25.80
C HIS A 484 5.06 -0.79 25.77
N ALA A 485 4.11 -0.96 26.68
CA ALA A 485 2.92 -0.13 26.81
C ALA A 485 2.61 0.14 28.28
N ASN A 486 1.56 0.92 28.54
CA ASN A 486 1.04 1.06 29.89
C ASN A 486 0.33 -0.23 30.33
N GLU A 487 0.16 -0.41 31.63
CA GLU A 487 -0.50 -1.60 32.17
C GLU A 487 -1.63 -1.20 33.13
N PHE A 488 -2.72 -1.96 33.13
CA PHE A 488 -3.75 -1.82 34.15
C PHE A 488 -3.29 -2.42 35.48
N THR A 489 -3.70 -1.77 36.57
CA THR A 489 -3.60 -2.38 37.89
C THR A 489 -4.86 -3.20 38.15
N PHE A 490 -4.69 -4.46 38.58
CA PHE A 490 -5.78 -5.38 38.86
C PHE A 490 -5.83 -5.77 40.33
N GLU A 491 -7.04 -5.86 40.87
CA GLU A 491 -7.34 -6.64 42.06
C GLU A 491 -7.95 -7.97 41.60
N GLU A 492 -7.23 -9.06 41.85
CA GLU A 492 -7.50 -10.39 41.27
C GLU A 492 -7.49 -10.37 39.73
N SER A 493 -8.66 -10.19 39.10
CA SER A 493 -8.81 -10.12 37.64
C SER A 493 -9.67 -8.93 37.20
N ILE A 494 -9.89 -7.99 38.10
CA ILE A 494 -10.73 -6.82 37.88
C ILE A 494 -9.88 -5.55 37.99
N SER A 495 -9.92 -4.69 36.98
CA SER A 495 -9.17 -3.44 36.94
C SER A 495 -9.63 -2.51 38.05
N THR A 496 -8.68 -1.93 38.78
CA THR A 496 -8.93 -0.91 39.80
C THR A 496 -9.34 0.43 39.19
N GLY A 497 -9.08 0.62 37.89
CA GLY A 497 -9.19 1.89 37.17
C GLY A 497 -7.87 2.67 37.08
N GLU A 498 -6.83 2.22 37.79
CA GLU A 498 -5.49 2.81 37.74
C GLU A 498 -4.67 2.26 36.57
N ILE A 499 -3.78 3.12 36.04
CA ILE A 499 -2.86 2.79 34.95
C ILE A 499 -1.43 2.94 35.47
N GLU A 500 -0.63 1.88 35.35
CA GLU A 500 0.82 1.92 35.49
C GLU A 500 1.42 2.53 34.22
N ARG A 501 1.83 3.80 34.32
CA ARG A 501 2.26 4.64 33.19
C ARG A 501 3.72 4.39 32.83
N LYS A 502 3.96 3.46 31.92
CA LYS A 502 5.31 3.12 31.41
C LYS A 502 5.66 3.90 30.14
N VAL A 503 4.70 4.02 29.22
CA VAL A 503 4.87 4.68 27.92
C VAL A 503 3.64 5.55 27.68
N GLU A 504 3.67 6.78 28.17
CA GLU A 504 2.51 7.69 28.13
C GLU A 504 2.73 8.96 27.30
N SER A 505 3.89 9.13 26.69
CA SER A 505 4.22 10.35 25.95
C SER A 505 5.25 10.12 24.83
N PRO A 506 5.35 11.05 23.85
CA PRO A 506 6.34 10.92 22.77
C PRO A 506 7.77 10.84 23.30
N ILE A 507 8.07 11.58 24.38
CA ILE A 507 9.39 11.60 25.00
C ILE A 507 9.69 10.29 25.72
N ASN A 508 8.73 9.70 26.46
CA ASN A 508 8.93 8.39 27.07
C ASN A 508 9.12 7.30 26.02
N LYS A 509 8.34 7.36 24.93
CA LYS A 509 8.45 6.41 23.82
C LYS A 509 9.85 6.44 23.20
N ALA A 510 10.37 7.63 22.91
CA ALA A 510 11.72 7.82 22.39
C ALA A 510 12.82 7.37 23.37
N GLN A 511 12.65 7.62 24.68
CA GLN A 511 13.57 7.15 25.70
C GLN A 511 13.61 5.62 25.77
N GLN A 512 12.44 4.97 25.73
CA GLN A 512 12.33 3.51 25.74
C GLN A 512 12.96 2.90 24.48
N PHE A 513 12.67 3.46 23.30
CA PHE A 513 13.31 3.09 22.03
C PHE A 513 14.84 3.15 22.12
N LYS A 514 15.40 4.27 22.59
CA LYS A 514 16.86 4.42 22.79
C LYS A 514 17.43 3.39 23.76
N SER A 515 16.74 3.16 24.88
CA SER A 515 17.17 2.22 25.91
C SER A 515 17.30 0.80 25.35
N ILE A 516 16.28 0.33 24.61
CA ILE A 516 16.28 -0.99 23.96
C ILE A 516 17.47 -1.10 23.01
N LEU A 517 17.66 -0.11 22.13
CA LEU A 517 18.77 -0.12 21.18
C LEU A 517 20.14 -0.05 21.87
N GLN A 518 20.26 0.71 22.95
CA GLN A 518 21.52 0.86 23.69
C GLN A 518 21.89 -0.44 24.43
N ASN A 519 20.93 -1.07 25.11
CA ASN A 519 21.14 -2.36 25.78
C ASN A 519 21.65 -3.41 24.79
N ARG A 520 21.07 -3.44 23.58
CA ARG A 520 21.50 -4.35 22.52
C ARG A 520 22.92 -4.07 22.04
N LYS A 521 23.31 -2.79 21.89
CA LYS A 521 24.70 -2.41 21.56
C LYS A 521 25.68 -2.89 22.63
N ASP A 522 25.29 -2.83 23.89
CA ASP A 522 26.13 -3.21 25.02
C ASP A 522 26.29 -4.73 25.15
N GLU A 523 25.25 -5.50 24.82
CA GLU A 523 25.26 -6.96 24.74
C GLU A 523 26.10 -7.46 23.56
N ASN A 524 25.94 -6.85 22.37
CA ASN A 524 26.53 -7.31 21.11
C ASN A 524 27.58 -6.35 20.56
N LYS A 525 28.62 -6.01 21.35
CA LYS A 525 29.71 -5.04 21.06
C LYS A 525 30.43 -5.13 19.70
N LYS A 526 30.18 -6.16 18.88
CA LYS A 526 30.82 -6.38 17.57
C LYS A 526 29.84 -6.47 16.39
N LYS A 527 28.53 -6.44 16.60
CA LYS A 527 27.54 -6.72 15.55
C LYS A 527 26.73 -5.47 15.22
N SER A 528 26.73 -5.08 13.95
CA SER A 528 25.83 -4.03 13.46
C SER A 528 24.41 -4.57 13.37
N PHE A 529 23.44 -3.75 13.78
CA PHE A 529 22.02 -4.02 13.56
C PHE A 529 21.39 -2.90 12.76
N LEU A 530 20.25 -3.20 12.14
CA LEU A 530 19.38 -2.21 11.53
C LEU A 530 18.13 -2.03 12.38
N SER A 531 17.76 -0.79 12.65
CA SER A 531 16.51 -0.44 13.32
C SER A 531 15.47 0.05 12.31
N VAL A 532 14.27 -0.53 12.37
CA VAL A 532 13.11 -0.07 11.60
C VAL A 532 12.02 0.32 12.59
N TYR A 533 11.44 1.51 12.43
CA TYR A 533 10.28 1.93 13.21
C TYR A 533 9.10 2.18 12.28
N ILE A 534 7.94 1.63 12.62
CA ILE A 534 6.69 1.77 11.87
C ILE A 534 5.67 2.48 12.75
N GLY A 535 5.10 3.60 12.28
CA GLY A 535 4.11 4.38 13.04
C GLY A 535 3.25 5.27 12.14
N ASP A 536 2.29 6.00 12.71
CA ASP A 536 1.33 6.82 11.95
C ASP A 536 1.09 8.23 12.55
N SER A 537 1.53 8.45 13.79
CA SER A 537 1.11 9.59 14.63
C SER A 537 2.25 10.56 15.00
N VAL A 538 1.89 11.77 15.45
CA VAL A 538 2.86 12.76 15.97
C VAL A 538 3.68 12.18 17.13
N GLY A 539 3.09 11.29 17.93
CA GLY A 539 3.75 10.62 19.05
C GLY A 539 4.91 9.72 18.63
N ASP A 540 4.91 9.25 17.39
CA ASP A 540 5.94 8.39 16.83
C ASP A 540 7.12 9.15 16.23
N LEU A 541 6.99 10.46 15.98
CA LEU A 541 7.95 11.22 15.18
C LEU A 541 9.39 11.07 15.65
N LEU A 542 9.63 11.10 16.96
CA LEU A 542 10.98 10.95 17.50
C LEU A 542 11.56 9.57 17.24
N CYS A 543 10.79 8.50 17.48
CA CYS A 543 11.25 7.13 17.24
C CYS A 543 11.43 6.86 15.73
N LEU A 544 10.50 7.34 14.91
CA LEU A 544 10.58 7.30 13.45
C LEU A 544 11.86 7.95 12.92
N LEU A 545 12.20 9.13 13.45
CA LEU A 545 13.39 9.87 13.03
C LEU A 545 14.68 9.24 13.55
N GLU A 546 14.65 8.61 14.72
CA GLU A 546 15.85 8.00 15.31
C GLU A 546 16.18 6.62 14.74
N ALA A 547 15.19 5.88 14.26
CA ALA A 547 15.40 4.62 13.57
C ALA A 547 16.19 4.81 12.27
N ASP A 548 16.96 3.79 11.87
CA ASP A 548 17.68 3.82 10.60
C ASP A 548 16.73 3.92 9.40
N ILE A 549 15.54 3.32 9.54
CA ILE A 549 14.41 3.43 8.62
C ILE A 549 13.15 3.74 9.41
N GLY A 550 12.66 4.98 9.31
CA GLY A 550 11.33 5.37 9.79
C GLY A 550 10.29 5.24 8.69
N ILE A 551 9.31 4.36 8.89
CA ILE A 551 8.19 4.11 7.96
C ILE A 551 6.91 4.67 8.57
N VAL A 552 6.26 5.57 7.83
CA VAL A 552 4.98 6.16 8.20
C VAL A 552 3.86 5.47 7.42
N VAL A 553 2.98 4.76 8.12
CA VAL A 553 1.78 4.15 7.54
C VAL A 553 0.64 5.14 7.64
N SER A 554 -0.12 5.34 6.55
CA SER A 554 -1.37 6.12 6.59
C SER A 554 -1.25 7.48 7.29
N SER A 555 -0.17 8.21 6.99
CA SER A 555 0.26 9.45 7.66
C SER A 555 -0.90 10.38 8.06
N SER A 556 -1.05 10.62 9.37
CA SER A 556 -2.02 11.62 9.86
C SER A 556 -1.68 13.04 9.40
N SER A 557 -2.70 13.89 9.26
CA SER A 557 -2.52 15.30 8.86
C SER A 557 -1.65 16.06 9.86
N SER A 558 -1.85 15.83 11.16
CA SER A 558 -1.05 16.46 12.23
C SER A 558 0.41 16.01 12.19
N LEU A 559 0.70 14.72 11.95
CA LEU A 559 2.08 14.24 11.77
C LEU A 559 2.78 14.96 10.61
N ARG A 560 2.11 15.12 9.47
CA ARG A 560 2.69 15.83 8.33
C ARG A 560 2.93 17.30 8.62
N ARG A 561 1.95 17.97 9.26
CA ARG A 561 2.04 19.39 9.63
C ARG A 561 3.19 19.64 10.59
N VAL A 562 3.25 18.89 11.69
CA VAL A 562 4.32 19.02 12.70
C VAL A 562 5.67 18.64 12.10
N GLY A 563 5.79 17.47 11.48
CA GLY A 563 7.06 17.05 10.87
C GLY A 563 7.59 18.07 9.86
N SER A 564 6.74 18.54 8.93
CA SER A 564 7.13 19.54 7.92
C SER A 564 7.47 20.90 8.54
N HIS A 565 6.88 21.24 9.69
CA HIS A 565 7.19 22.46 10.42
C HIS A 565 8.62 22.45 10.97
N PHE A 566 9.14 21.28 11.33
CA PHE A 566 10.51 21.07 11.81
C PHE A 566 11.46 20.54 10.71
N GLY A 567 11.09 20.72 9.44
CA GLY A 567 11.96 20.38 8.30
C GLY A 567 12.09 18.89 8.01
N VAL A 568 11.17 18.04 8.49
CA VAL A 568 11.11 16.62 8.11
C VAL A 568 10.56 16.48 6.69
N SER A 569 11.23 15.67 5.87
CA SER A 569 10.78 15.29 4.54
C SER A 569 10.02 13.96 4.58
N PHE A 570 8.83 13.94 4.00
CA PHE A 570 8.02 12.72 3.84
C PHE A 570 8.11 12.26 2.39
N VAL A 571 8.78 11.13 2.16
CA VAL A 571 9.08 10.62 0.83
C VAL A 571 8.35 9.29 0.63
N PRO A 572 7.64 9.05 -0.48
CA PRO A 572 7.09 7.72 -0.77
C PRO A 572 8.19 6.65 -0.69
N LEU A 573 7.91 5.52 -0.03
CA LEU A 573 8.91 4.51 0.26
C LEU A 573 9.63 4.03 -1.01
N PHE A 574 8.88 3.77 -2.08
CA PHE A 574 9.44 3.36 -3.37
C PHE A 574 10.43 4.39 -3.94
N SER A 575 10.05 5.67 -3.97
CA SER A 575 10.93 6.76 -4.44
C SER A 575 12.22 6.84 -3.62
N GLY A 576 12.09 6.71 -2.29
CA GLY A 576 13.21 6.69 -1.36
C GLY A 576 14.18 5.53 -1.63
N ILE A 577 13.63 4.33 -1.84
CA ILE A 577 14.41 3.13 -2.19
C ILE A 577 15.12 3.29 -3.51
N VAL A 578 14.46 3.82 -4.55
CA VAL A 578 15.12 4.07 -5.85
C VAL A 578 16.30 5.03 -5.70
N GLN A 579 16.14 6.11 -4.94
CA GLN A 579 17.23 7.05 -4.67
C GLN A 579 18.38 6.39 -3.89
N LYS A 580 18.06 5.55 -2.90
CA LYS A 580 19.06 4.80 -2.13
C LYS A 580 19.76 3.74 -2.97
N GLN A 581 19.05 3.04 -3.84
CA GLN A 581 19.63 2.08 -4.78
C GLN A 581 20.57 2.81 -5.74
N LYS A 582 20.21 4.00 -6.24
CA LYS A 582 21.09 4.80 -7.12
C LYS A 582 22.41 5.17 -6.44
N GLN A 583 22.40 5.37 -5.12
CA GLN A 583 23.59 5.64 -4.31
C GLN A 583 24.35 4.37 -3.91
N HIS A 584 23.73 3.20 -4.00
CA HIS A 584 24.33 1.93 -3.63
C HIS A 584 25.33 1.48 -4.72
N THR A 585 26.61 1.52 -4.38
CA THR A 585 27.71 1.07 -5.25
C THR A 585 28.38 -0.17 -4.66
N GLU A 586 29.04 -0.98 -5.51
CA GLU A 586 29.72 -2.21 -5.08
C GLU A 586 30.86 -1.95 -4.06
N GLU A 587 31.36 -0.71 -3.96
CA GLU A 587 32.51 -0.33 -3.12
C GLU A 587 32.11 0.28 -1.76
N GLU A 588 30.88 0.76 -1.59
CA GLU A 588 30.38 1.34 -0.33
C GLU A 588 29.40 0.38 0.37
N SER A 589 29.94 -0.59 1.10
CA SER A 589 29.16 -1.46 1.99
C SER A 589 28.76 -0.80 3.32
N SER A 590 28.88 0.53 3.44
CA SER A 590 28.47 1.25 4.64
C SER A 590 26.96 1.47 4.65
N SER A 591 26.34 1.51 5.84
CA SER A 591 24.89 1.47 6.04
C SER A 591 24.13 2.49 5.18
N THR A 592 23.48 2.02 4.11
CA THR A 592 22.62 2.82 3.21
C THR A 592 21.56 3.63 3.97
N TRP A 593 21.16 3.12 5.12
CA TRP A 593 20.17 3.67 6.02
C TRP A 593 20.85 4.28 7.24
N LYS A 594 20.32 5.41 7.71
CA LYS A 594 20.86 6.13 8.86
C LYS A 594 19.76 6.93 9.53
N GLY A 595 19.65 6.77 10.85
CA GLY A 595 18.77 7.60 11.67
C GLY A 595 19.17 9.07 11.66
N LEU A 596 18.23 9.91 12.06
CA LEU A 596 18.32 11.37 12.13
C LEU A 596 18.69 12.03 10.80
N SER A 597 18.26 11.43 9.68
CA SER A 597 18.43 12.00 8.33
C SER A 597 17.42 13.13 8.03
N GLY A 598 16.38 13.28 8.85
CA GLY A 598 15.25 14.16 8.58
C GLY A 598 14.31 13.66 7.47
N THR A 599 14.50 12.42 6.99
CA THR A 599 13.66 11.80 5.97
C THR A 599 12.87 10.64 6.56
N LEU A 600 11.56 10.63 6.35
CA LEU A 600 10.66 9.54 6.72
C LEU A 600 9.98 8.98 5.47
N TYR A 601 9.81 7.66 5.42
CA TYR A 601 9.28 6.95 4.27
C TYR A 601 7.80 6.67 4.44
N THR A 602 6.95 7.17 3.54
CA THR A 602 5.50 6.97 3.64
C THR A 602 5.05 5.79 2.82
N VAL A 603 4.17 4.98 3.40
CA VAL A 603 3.50 3.87 2.72
C VAL A 603 1.98 4.02 2.82
N SER A 604 1.30 3.44 1.84
CA SER A 604 -0.16 3.41 1.78
C SER A 604 -0.76 2.18 2.47
N SER A 605 0.02 1.10 2.64
CA SER A 605 -0.45 -0.17 3.19
C SER A 605 0.68 -1.05 3.71
N TRP A 606 0.34 -2.05 4.51
CA TRP A 606 1.28 -3.09 4.94
C TRP A 606 1.75 -4.01 3.79
N ALA A 607 0.99 -4.08 2.69
CA ALA A 607 1.44 -4.79 1.48
C ALA A 607 2.69 -4.14 0.86
N GLU A 608 2.82 -2.83 0.99
CA GLU A 608 4.00 -2.09 0.54
C GLU A 608 5.22 -2.39 1.42
N ILE A 609 5.03 -2.41 2.75
CA ILE A 609 6.06 -2.84 3.71
C ILE A 609 6.48 -4.30 3.44
N HIS A 610 5.53 -5.20 3.18
CA HIS A 610 5.81 -6.58 2.80
C HIS A 610 6.71 -6.64 1.56
N SER A 611 6.31 -5.93 0.50
CA SER A 611 7.04 -5.92 -0.77
C SER A 611 8.46 -5.39 -0.62
N PHE A 612 8.64 -4.35 0.18
CA PHE A 612 9.96 -3.81 0.54
C PHE A 612 10.80 -4.79 1.37
N ALA A 613 10.24 -5.31 2.46
CA ALA A 613 11.00 -6.02 3.48
C ALA A 613 11.30 -7.47 3.07
N LEU A 614 10.29 -8.17 2.57
CA LEU A 614 10.30 -9.60 2.29
C LEU A 614 10.35 -9.91 0.79
N GLY A 615 9.83 -9.00 -0.04
CA GLY A 615 9.65 -9.26 -1.47
C GLY A 615 8.42 -10.12 -1.70
N TRP A 616 8.42 -10.89 -2.79
CA TRP A 616 7.27 -11.70 -3.22
C TRP A 616 7.12 -13.04 -2.47
N GLU A 617 8.23 -13.60 -1.96
CA GLU A 617 8.29 -14.96 -1.35
C GLU A 617 7.51 -15.06 -0.02
#